data_AF-B3NVG3-F1
#
_entry.id   AF-B3NVG3-F1
#
_cell.length_a   1.000
_cell.length_b   1.000
_cell.length_c   1.000
_cell.angle_alpha   90.00
_cell.angle_beta   90.00
_cell.angle_gamma   90.00
#
_symmetry.space_group_name_H-M   'P 1'
#
loop_
_entity.id
_entity.type
_entity.pdbx_description
1 polymer ?
#
loop_
_entity_poly.entity_id
_entity_poly.type
_entity_poly.pdbx_seq_one_letter_code
_entity_poly.pdbx_strand_id
1 'polypeptide(L)'
;MSNMNEAMPEIKRLCLATEQSHIAANAMMLTKLDELNSQVLSQRAEIENLTTAVRTLTAIVKSMKTIKPKAKGNPDDDFPILYEEDLIEVDHKISQDSRGIYANSMRKFLRQGRLSRSIRSIFSEDILLNYNVDGCKNKKRLKDHEHLFRSLMDAIGKVEPTLPSEKVLSKAMRCVKNCAAKKKGRVDDDPLSFLNVEMNDGQK
;
A
#
# COMPACT_ATOMS: atom_id res chain seq x y z
N MET A 1 -20.80 -65.42 56.66
CA MET A 1 -19.40 -65.83 56.39
C MET A 1 -19.48 -66.80 55.21
N SER A 2 -18.93 -66.56 54.03
CA SER A 2 -17.89 -65.62 53.63
C SER A 2 -18.08 -65.25 52.17
N ASN A 3 -17.87 -63.97 51.88
CA ASN A 3 -17.65 -63.44 50.54
C ASN A 3 -16.54 -64.25 49.86
N MET A 4 -16.83 -64.89 48.73
CA MET A 4 -15.82 -65.15 47.72
C MET A 4 -16.30 -64.51 46.44
N ASN A 5 -15.92 -63.23 46.33
CA ASN A 5 -15.84 -62.47 45.10
C ASN A 5 -15.40 -63.39 43.97
N GLU A 6 -16.28 -63.56 42.99
CA GLU A 6 -15.96 -64.12 41.69
C GLU A 6 -15.06 -63.10 40.97
N ALA A 7 -13.78 -63.12 41.36
CA ALA A 7 -12.75 -62.24 40.83
C ALA A 7 -12.56 -62.60 39.37
N MET A 8 -13.10 -61.77 38.48
CA MET A 8 -12.86 -61.85 37.06
C MET A 8 -11.34 -62.03 36.82
N PRO A 9 -10.92 -63.07 36.07
CA PRO A 9 -9.50 -63.38 35.89
C PRO A 9 -8.78 -62.14 35.35
N GLU A 10 -7.62 -61.84 35.92
CA GLU A 10 -6.91 -60.56 35.77
C GLU A 10 -6.60 -60.22 34.29
N ILE A 11 -6.34 -61.24 33.48
CA ILE A 11 -6.16 -61.15 32.02
C ILE A 11 -7.41 -60.59 31.32
N LYS A 12 -8.61 -61.03 31.71
CA LYS A 12 -9.87 -60.56 31.12
C LYS A 12 -10.14 -59.09 31.46
N ARG A 13 -9.78 -58.67 32.68
CA ARG A 13 -9.87 -57.25 33.09
C ARG A 13 -8.89 -56.39 32.31
N LEU A 14 -7.67 -56.87 32.09
CA LEU A 14 -6.66 -56.19 31.29
C LEU A 14 -7.14 -56.00 29.85
N CYS A 15 -7.63 -57.05 29.18
CA CYS A 15 -8.15 -56.97 27.80
C CYS A 15 -9.29 -55.96 27.65
N LEU A 16 -10.25 -55.96 28.59
CA LEU A 16 -11.36 -55.01 28.59
C LEU A 16 -10.89 -53.56 28.78
N ALA A 17 -9.91 -53.33 29.65
CA ALA A 17 -9.35 -52.00 29.86
C ALA A 17 -8.61 -51.48 28.60
N THR A 18 -7.88 -52.34 27.90
CA THR A 18 -7.21 -51.98 26.64
C THR A 18 -8.22 -51.66 25.53
N GLU A 19 -9.30 -52.44 25.43
CA GLU A 19 -10.37 -52.20 24.45
C GLU A 19 -11.11 -50.89 24.72
N GLN A 20 -11.42 -50.59 25.97
CA GLN A 20 -12.02 -49.31 26.38
C GLN A 20 -11.10 -48.12 26.08
N SER A 21 -9.79 -48.27 26.30
CA SER A 21 -8.79 -47.25 25.94
C SER A 21 -8.76 -46.97 24.43
N HIS A 22 -8.81 -48.02 23.60
CA HIS A 22 -8.88 -47.87 22.14
C HIS A 22 -10.18 -47.20 21.68
N ILE A 23 -11.31 -47.56 22.28
CA ILE A 23 -12.60 -46.92 21.98
C ILE A 23 -12.55 -45.43 22.30
N ALA A 24 -11.98 -45.05 23.45
CA ALA A 24 -11.83 -43.65 23.84
C ALA A 24 -10.91 -42.88 22.89
N ALA A 25 -9.78 -43.47 22.49
CA ALA A 25 -8.87 -42.87 21.51
C ALA A 25 -9.54 -42.66 20.14
N ASN A 26 -10.30 -43.64 19.67
CA ASN A 26 -11.06 -43.53 18.42
C ASN A 26 -12.15 -42.46 18.49
N ALA A 27 -12.87 -42.37 19.62
CA ALA A 27 -13.86 -41.31 19.83
C ALA A 27 -13.21 -39.91 19.80
N MET A 28 -12.04 -39.74 20.43
CA MET A 28 -11.28 -38.48 20.35
C MET A 28 -10.84 -38.17 18.92
N MET A 29 -10.34 -39.15 18.17
CA MET A 29 -9.97 -38.95 16.77
C MET A 29 -11.16 -38.53 15.89
N LEU A 30 -12.34 -39.11 16.11
CA LEU A 30 -13.57 -38.72 15.40
C LEU A 30 -13.94 -37.26 15.70
N THR A 31 -13.90 -36.84 16.97
CA THR A 31 -14.17 -35.43 17.32
C THR A 31 -13.16 -34.47 16.68
N LYS A 32 -11.89 -34.88 16.57
CA LYS A 32 -10.87 -34.05 15.93
C LYS A 32 -11.06 -33.97 14.41
N LEU A 33 -11.49 -35.06 13.79
CA LEU A 33 -11.85 -35.07 12.36
C LEU A 33 -13.03 -34.13 12.08
N ASP A 34 -14.05 -34.12 12.93
CA ASP A 34 -15.20 -33.22 12.79
C ASP A 34 -14.79 -31.75 12.96
N GLU A 35 -13.94 -31.46 13.94
CA GLU A 35 -13.41 -30.10 14.15
C GLU A 35 -12.58 -29.62 12.95
N LEU A 36 -11.67 -30.47 12.45
CA LEU A 36 -10.86 -30.15 11.27
C LEU A 36 -11.73 -29.95 10.02
N ASN A 37 -12.75 -30.80 9.83
CA ASN A 37 -13.70 -30.64 8.72
C ASN A 37 -14.44 -29.30 8.82
N SER A 38 -14.87 -28.90 10.01
CA SER A 38 -15.52 -27.60 10.24
C SER A 38 -14.58 -26.43 9.91
N GLN A 39 -13.31 -26.50 10.34
CA GLN A 39 -12.31 -25.49 10.03
C GLN A 39 -12.05 -25.38 8.52
N VAL A 40 -11.92 -26.51 7.82
CA VAL A 40 -11.73 -26.54 6.36
C VAL A 40 -12.92 -25.90 5.63
N LEU A 41 -14.15 -26.17 6.08
CA LEU A 41 -15.34 -25.55 5.49
C LEU A 41 -15.36 -24.03 5.71
N SER A 42 -15.01 -23.57 6.92
CA SER A 42 -14.91 -22.14 7.22
C SER A 42 -13.85 -21.43 6.36
N GLN A 43 -12.67 -22.03 6.22
CA GLN A 43 -11.59 -21.49 5.38
C GLN A 43 -11.99 -21.42 3.91
N ARG A 44 -12.71 -22.44 3.40
CA ARG A 44 -13.22 -22.43 2.02
C ARG A 44 -14.18 -21.27 1.79
N ALA A 45 -15.08 -21.00 2.74
CA ALA A 45 -16.00 -19.86 2.64
C ALA A 45 -15.27 -18.51 2.64
N GLU A 46 -14.22 -18.36 3.45
CA GLU A 46 -13.40 -17.14 3.47
C GLU A 46 -12.64 -16.94 2.15
N ILE A 47 -12.06 -18.01 1.59
CA ILE A 47 -11.40 -17.97 0.28
C ILE A 47 -12.38 -17.55 -0.82
N GLU A 48 -13.62 -18.05 -0.78
CA GLU A 48 -14.64 -17.69 -1.76
C GLU A 48 -15.03 -16.20 -1.67
N ASN A 49 -15.20 -15.69 -0.45
CA ASN A 49 -15.47 -14.27 -0.20
C ASN A 49 -14.34 -13.37 -0.71
N LEU A 50 -13.09 -13.72 -0.39
CA LEU A 50 -11.91 -12.99 -0.87
C LEU A 50 -11.78 -13.06 -2.39
N THR A 51 -12.04 -14.23 -2.98
CA THR A 51 -12.03 -14.42 -4.43
C THR A 51 -13.07 -13.50 -5.11
N THR A 52 -14.25 -13.38 -4.52
CA THR A 52 -15.32 -12.51 -5.03
C THR A 52 -14.92 -11.03 -4.91
N ALA A 53 -14.37 -10.61 -3.77
CA ALA A 53 -13.88 -9.25 -3.58
C ALA A 53 -12.79 -8.88 -4.60
N VAL A 54 -11.82 -9.77 -4.81
CA VAL A 54 -10.75 -9.58 -5.81
C VAL A 54 -11.32 -9.50 -7.22
N ARG A 55 -12.30 -10.33 -7.58
CA ARG A 55 -12.98 -10.26 -8.89
C ARG A 55 -13.68 -8.92 -9.08
N THR A 56 -14.40 -8.44 -8.07
CA THR A 56 -15.08 -7.13 -8.11
C THR A 56 -14.09 -5.99 -8.26
N LEU A 57 -13.02 -5.96 -7.45
CA LEU A 57 -11.95 -4.97 -7.58
C LEU A 57 -11.27 -5.04 -8.95
N THR A 58 -11.01 -6.24 -9.45
CA THR A 58 -10.43 -6.44 -10.79
C THR A 58 -11.36 -5.91 -11.88
N ALA A 59 -12.67 -6.12 -11.76
CA ALA A 59 -13.66 -5.59 -12.69
C ALA A 59 -13.72 -4.06 -12.64
N ILE A 60 -13.67 -3.46 -11.44
CA ILE A 60 -13.60 -2.00 -11.27
C ILE A 60 -12.32 -1.47 -11.91
N VAL A 61 -11.15 -2.01 -11.56
CA VAL A 61 -9.87 -1.61 -12.13
C VAL A 61 -9.85 -1.79 -13.65
N LYS A 62 -10.40 -2.89 -14.17
CA LYS A 62 -10.56 -3.07 -15.63
C LYS A 62 -11.49 -2.04 -16.22
N SER A 63 -12.62 -1.72 -15.59
CA SER A 63 -13.56 -0.69 -16.07
C SER A 63 -12.91 0.70 -16.12
N MET A 64 -12.07 1.01 -15.12
CA MET A 64 -11.26 2.23 -15.08
C MET A 64 -10.18 2.23 -16.17
N LYS A 65 -9.54 1.08 -16.44
CA LYS A 65 -8.55 0.88 -17.51
C LYS A 65 -9.16 0.74 -18.91
N THR A 66 -10.45 0.40 -19.05
CA THR A 66 -11.16 0.32 -20.33
C THR A 66 -11.64 1.67 -20.84
N ILE A 67 -11.23 2.77 -20.20
CA ILE A 67 -11.03 4.05 -20.89
C ILE A 67 -9.81 3.87 -21.84
N LYS A 68 -9.97 3.03 -22.86
CA LYS A 68 -9.04 2.87 -23.98
C LYS A 68 -9.10 4.13 -24.87
N PRO A 69 -8.03 4.41 -25.61
CA PRO A 69 -7.41 5.72 -25.68
C PRO A 69 -8.38 6.75 -26.26
N LYS A 70 -8.61 7.85 -25.53
CA LYS A 70 -9.04 9.08 -26.21
C LYS A 70 -7.99 9.35 -27.29
N ALA A 71 -8.41 9.29 -28.55
CA ALA A 71 -7.68 9.90 -29.65
C ALA A 71 -7.28 11.31 -29.21
N LYS A 72 -5.98 11.54 -29.01
CA LYS A 72 -5.41 12.77 -28.42
C LYS A 72 -6.11 13.20 -27.12
N GLY A 73 -6.06 12.36 -26.08
CA GLY A 73 -6.41 12.78 -24.72
C GLY A 73 -5.63 14.04 -24.32
N ASN A 74 -6.28 14.93 -23.56
CA ASN A 74 -5.63 16.12 -23.02
C ASN A 74 -4.49 15.66 -22.08
N PRO A 75 -3.24 16.09 -22.27
CA PRO A 75 -2.14 15.70 -21.37
C PRO A 75 -2.38 16.13 -19.92
N ASP A 76 -3.26 17.11 -19.67
CA ASP A 76 -3.64 17.47 -18.30
C ASP A 76 -4.38 16.32 -17.57
N ASP A 77 -5.01 15.39 -18.29
CA ASP A 77 -5.78 14.26 -17.71
C ASP A 77 -4.83 13.19 -17.11
N ASP A 78 -3.55 13.20 -17.47
CA ASP A 78 -2.54 12.23 -17.01
C ASP A 78 -1.88 12.64 -15.69
N PHE A 79 -2.26 13.80 -15.12
CA PHE A 79 -1.67 14.35 -13.90
C PHE A 79 -2.73 14.61 -12.81
N PRO A 80 -2.38 14.44 -11.52
CA PRO A 80 -1.10 14.00 -10.99
C PRO A 80 -0.90 12.48 -11.11
N ILE A 81 0.35 12.06 -11.32
CA ILE A 81 0.76 10.66 -11.35
C ILE A 81 0.75 10.11 -9.92
N LEU A 82 -0.12 9.13 -9.66
CA LEU A 82 -0.36 8.60 -8.33
C LEU A 82 0.52 7.38 -8.04
N TYR A 83 0.56 6.43 -8.98
CA TYR A 83 1.24 5.16 -8.84
C TYR A 83 2.44 5.02 -9.77
N GLU A 84 3.27 4.01 -9.53
CA GLU A 84 4.46 3.75 -10.34
C GLU A 84 4.11 3.21 -11.73
N GLU A 85 3.04 2.42 -11.82
CA GLU A 85 2.53 1.89 -13.08
C GLU A 85 2.11 3.03 -14.02
N ASP A 86 1.47 4.07 -13.48
CA ASP A 86 1.08 5.27 -14.20
C ASP A 86 2.31 6.04 -14.71
N LEU A 87 3.42 6.02 -13.96
CA LEU A 87 4.69 6.65 -14.34
C LEU A 87 5.24 6.02 -15.63
N ILE A 88 5.16 4.69 -15.74
CA ILE A 88 5.58 3.92 -16.92
C ILE A 88 4.60 4.16 -18.08
N GLU A 89 3.30 4.19 -17.81
CA GLU A 89 2.28 4.43 -18.83
C GLU A 89 2.42 5.82 -19.47
N VAL A 90 2.56 6.86 -18.65
CA VAL A 90 2.76 8.24 -19.14
C VAL A 90 4.06 8.37 -19.91
N ASP A 91 5.15 7.74 -19.45
CA ASP A 91 6.43 7.74 -20.17
C ASP A 91 6.31 7.14 -21.58
N HIS A 92 5.63 5.99 -21.71
CA HIS A 92 5.37 5.38 -23.02
C HIS A 92 4.39 6.18 -23.89
N LYS A 93 3.47 6.92 -23.28
CA LYS A 93 2.51 7.78 -24.00
C LYS A 93 3.18 9.03 -24.58
N ILE A 94 4.30 9.47 -23.99
CA ILE A 94 5.08 10.60 -24.48
C ILE A 94 5.95 10.14 -25.65
N SER A 95 5.46 10.40 -26.85
CA SER A 95 6.22 10.29 -28.10
C SER A 95 6.98 11.59 -28.41
N GLN A 96 7.90 11.53 -29.39
CA GLN A 96 8.64 12.71 -29.86
C GLN A 96 7.71 13.84 -30.34
N ASP A 97 6.59 13.50 -30.99
CA ASP A 97 5.60 14.46 -31.49
C ASP A 97 4.72 15.06 -30.38
N SER A 98 4.48 14.31 -29.30
CA SER A 98 3.62 14.76 -28.19
C SER A 98 4.39 15.40 -27.03
N ARG A 99 5.72 15.24 -26.98
CA ARG A 99 6.63 15.82 -25.97
C ARG A 99 6.38 17.30 -25.71
N GLY A 100 6.22 18.10 -26.78
CA GLY A 100 5.96 19.54 -26.63
C GLY A 100 4.65 19.85 -25.91
N ILE A 101 3.62 19.01 -26.13
CA ILE A 101 2.29 19.17 -25.53
C ILE A 101 2.35 18.82 -24.04
N TYR A 102 2.99 17.70 -23.68
CA TYR A 102 3.20 17.32 -22.27
C TYR A 102 4.08 18.33 -21.53
N ALA A 103 5.16 18.81 -22.15
CA ALA A 103 6.01 19.84 -21.54
C ALA A 103 5.23 21.14 -21.29
N ASN A 104 4.29 21.50 -22.16
CA ASN A 104 3.43 22.67 -21.96
C ASN A 104 2.40 22.46 -20.84
N SER A 105 1.81 21.26 -20.75
CA SER A 105 0.91 20.87 -19.65
C SER A 105 1.64 20.91 -18.30
N MET A 106 2.81 20.25 -18.20
CA MET A 106 3.65 20.32 -17.00
C MET A 106 4.04 21.75 -16.65
N ARG A 107 4.42 22.56 -17.65
CA ARG A 107 4.73 23.98 -17.43
C ARG A 107 3.54 24.75 -16.85
N LYS A 108 2.33 24.51 -17.33
CA LYS A 108 1.09 25.13 -16.81
C LYS A 108 0.96 24.85 -15.32
N PHE A 109 1.14 23.61 -14.88
CA PHE A 109 1.13 23.26 -13.45
C PHE A 109 2.27 23.93 -12.68
N LEU A 110 3.50 23.82 -13.19
CA LEU A 110 4.69 24.33 -12.50
C LEU A 110 4.65 25.86 -12.26
N ARG A 111 4.02 26.62 -13.17
CA ARG A 111 3.87 28.08 -13.07
C ARG A 111 2.89 28.58 -12.01
N GLN A 112 2.06 27.70 -11.44
CA GLN A 112 1.04 28.09 -10.46
C GLN A 112 1.61 28.50 -9.09
N GLY A 113 2.93 28.43 -8.90
CA GLY A 113 3.58 28.92 -7.69
C GLY A 113 5.03 28.46 -7.57
N ARG A 114 5.51 28.34 -6.32
CA ARG A 114 6.85 27.79 -6.05
C ARG A 114 6.93 26.34 -6.52
N LEU A 115 8.01 25.97 -7.20
CA LEU A 115 8.20 24.63 -7.78
C LEU A 115 8.00 23.50 -6.77
N SER A 116 8.46 23.68 -5.52
CA SER A 116 8.29 22.69 -4.44
C SER A 116 6.83 22.43 -4.04
N ARG A 117 5.91 23.35 -4.37
CA ARG A 117 4.47 23.19 -4.15
C ARG A 117 3.78 22.74 -5.43
N SER A 118 4.10 23.35 -6.57
CA SER A 118 3.43 23.06 -7.85
C SER A 118 3.78 21.69 -8.43
N ILE A 119 4.96 21.13 -8.12
CA ILE A 119 5.36 19.77 -8.53
C ILE A 119 4.40 18.69 -8.01
N ARG A 120 3.64 18.97 -6.94
CA ARG A 120 2.60 18.08 -6.38
C ARG A 120 1.37 17.95 -7.29
N SER A 121 1.24 18.81 -8.29
CA SER A 121 0.20 18.70 -9.31
C SER A 121 0.62 17.79 -10.47
N ILE A 122 1.90 17.38 -10.52
CA ILE A 122 2.46 16.47 -11.52
C ILE A 122 2.68 15.09 -10.88
N PHE A 123 3.25 15.04 -9.68
CA PHE A 123 3.53 13.81 -8.95
C PHE A 123 2.85 13.80 -7.59
N SER A 124 2.32 12.65 -7.18
CA SER A 124 1.83 12.43 -5.82
C SER A 124 2.95 12.58 -4.78
N GLU A 125 2.57 12.77 -3.52
CA GLU A 125 3.54 12.84 -2.42
C GLU A 125 4.33 11.54 -2.29
N ASP A 126 3.69 10.38 -2.52
CA ASP A 126 4.34 9.07 -2.45
C ASP A 126 5.43 8.91 -3.52
N ILE A 127 5.13 9.28 -4.77
CA ILE A 127 6.14 9.27 -5.85
C ILE A 127 7.30 10.20 -5.50
N LEU A 128 7.00 11.43 -5.03
CA LEU A 128 8.04 12.39 -4.65
C LEU A 128 8.92 11.92 -3.49
N LEU A 129 8.38 11.12 -2.56
CA LEU A 129 9.12 10.56 -1.44
C LEU A 129 9.96 9.33 -1.85
N ASN A 130 9.45 8.50 -2.75
CA ASN A 130 10.07 7.23 -3.17
C ASN A 130 11.08 7.35 -4.32
N TYR A 131 11.07 8.46 -5.05
CA TYR A 131 12.00 8.71 -6.17
C TYR A 131 13.05 9.77 -5.84
N ASN A 132 14.22 9.62 -6.46
CA ASN A 132 15.27 10.63 -6.59
C ASN A 132 15.56 10.84 -8.08
N VAL A 133 16.19 11.95 -8.44
CA VAL A 133 16.58 12.22 -9.83
C VAL A 133 17.50 11.12 -10.38
N ASP A 134 18.56 10.77 -9.65
CA ASP A 134 19.56 9.78 -10.08
C ASP A 134 19.42 8.40 -9.42
N GLY A 135 18.44 8.19 -8.54
CA GLY A 135 18.31 6.94 -7.76
C GLY A 135 19.41 6.79 -6.70
N CYS A 136 19.06 6.96 -5.43
CA CYS A 136 20.02 6.91 -4.32
C CYS A 136 19.30 6.54 -3.03
N LYS A 137 19.98 5.89 -2.07
CA LYS A 137 19.46 5.58 -0.72
C LYS A 137 18.13 4.80 -0.76
N ASN A 138 18.09 3.69 -1.49
CA ASN A 138 16.90 2.83 -1.68
C ASN A 138 15.70 3.51 -2.36
N LYS A 139 15.94 4.64 -3.04
CA LYS A 139 14.93 5.35 -3.82
C LYS A 139 15.15 5.12 -5.30
N LYS A 140 14.04 4.98 -6.04
CA LYS A 140 14.03 4.76 -7.48
C LYS A 140 14.53 5.99 -8.23
N ARG A 141 14.95 5.78 -9.48
CA ARG A 141 15.55 6.81 -10.33
C ARG A 141 14.51 7.36 -11.30
N LEU A 142 14.22 8.65 -11.20
CA LEU A 142 13.25 9.30 -12.10
C LEU A 142 13.77 9.37 -13.54
N LYS A 143 15.10 9.40 -13.73
CA LYS A 143 15.75 9.37 -15.04
C LYS A 143 15.54 8.07 -15.83
N ASP A 144 15.04 7.00 -15.19
CA ASP A 144 14.73 5.75 -15.90
C ASP A 144 13.47 5.90 -16.77
N HIS A 145 12.65 6.93 -16.53
CA HIS A 145 11.51 7.33 -17.36
C HIS A 145 11.94 8.44 -18.33
N GLU A 146 12.61 8.05 -19.42
CA GLU A 146 13.38 8.96 -20.29
C GLU A 146 12.52 10.06 -20.92
N HIS A 147 11.34 9.72 -21.44
CA HIS A 147 10.48 10.64 -22.18
C HIS A 147 9.78 11.65 -21.26
N LEU A 148 9.26 11.16 -20.14
CA LEU A 148 8.67 11.96 -19.07
C LEU A 148 9.72 12.88 -18.45
N PHE A 149 10.90 12.34 -18.12
CA PHE A 149 11.97 13.13 -17.52
C PHE A 149 12.43 14.26 -18.44
N ARG A 150 12.66 13.98 -19.73
CA ARG A 150 13.04 15.00 -20.71
C ARG A 150 11.96 16.08 -20.87
N SER A 151 10.70 15.68 -20.97
CA SER A 151 9.57 16.61 -21.08
C SER A 151 9.45 17.51 -19.84
N LEU A 152 9.69 16.95 -18.66
CA LEU A 152 9.74 17.69 -17.41
C LEU A 152 10.93 18.68 -17.36
N MET A 153 12.11 18.28 -17.83
CA MET A 153 13.28 19.17 -17.88
C MET A 153 13.04 20.36 -18.81
N ASP A 154 12.40 20.14 -19.96
CA ASP A 154 11.99 21.21 -20.87
C ASP A 154 10.96 22.15 -20.21
N ALA A 155 9.98 21.58 -19.51
CA ALA A 155 8.98 22.35 -18.80
C ALA A 155 9.61 23.24 -17.71
N ILE A 156 10.48 22.67 -16.88
CA ILE A 156 11.18 23.40 -15.81
C ILE A 156 12.09 24.48 -16.40
N GLY A 157 12.84 24.19 -17.48
CA GLY A 157 13.72 25.18 -18.11
C GLY A 157 12.96 26.39 -18.65
N LYS A 158 11.69 26.22 -19.04
CA LYS A 158 10.79 27.31 -19.44
C LYS A 158 10.15 28.08 -18.27
N VAL A 159 10.20 27.53 -17.05
CA VAL A 159 9.69 28.17 -15.82
C VAL A 159 10.80 28.91 -15.11
N GLU A 160 11.96 28.27 -14.98
CA GLU A 160 13.15 28.79 -14.30
C GLU A 160 14.36 28.65 -15.23
N PRO A 161 14.59 29.63 -16.12
CA PRO A 161 15.70 29.58 -17.08
C PRO A 161 17.07 29.90 -16.46
N THR A 162 17.11 30.39 -15.21
CA THR A 162 18.35 30.89 -14.59
C THR A 162 19.27 29.78 -14.08
N LEU A 163 18.73 28.60 -13.81
CA LEU A 163 19.44 27.48 -13.22
C LEU A 163 19.20 26.20 -14.03
N PRO A 164 20.15 25.24 -14.02
CA PRO A 164 19.93 23.94 -14.65
C PRO A 164 18.67 23.25 -14.10
N SER A 165 17.78 22.80 -14.99
CA SER A 165 16.49 22.20 -14.65
C SER A 165 16.60 21.06 -13.63
N GLU A 166 17.63 20.22 -13.74
CA GLU A 166 17.87 19.11 -12.80
C GLU A 166 18.15 19.59 -11.37
N LYS A 167 18.92 20.68 -11.22
CA LYS A 167 19.23 21.27 -9.90
C LYS A 167 17.97 21.88 -9.29
N VAL A 168 17.15 22.51 -10.12
CA VAL A 168 15.86 23.11 -9.73
C VAL A 168 14.89 22.03 -9.25
N LEU A 169 14.74 20.94 -10.00
CA LEU A 169 13.93 19.77 -9.61
C LEU A 169 14.45 19.14 -8.32
N SER A 170 15.75 18.88 -8.23
CA SER A 170 16.37 18.28 -7.04
C SER A 170 16.12 19.10 -5.78
N LYS A 171 16.22 20.43 -5.88
CA LYS A 171 15.90 21.35 -4.78
C LYS A 171 14.42 21.27 -4.41
N ALA A 172 13.51 21.27 -5.38
CA ALA A 172 12.08 21.16 -5.13
C ALA A 172 11.70 19.85 -4.43
N MET A 173 12.20 18.71 -4.92
CA MET A 173 11.98 17.40 -4.28
C MET A 173 12.56 17.35 -2.87
N ARG A 174 13.72 17.95 -2.63
CA ARG A 174 14.31 18.05 -1.27
C ARG A 174 13.41 18.85 -0.34
N CYS A 175 12.87 19.98 -0.80
CA CYS A 175 11.91 20.77 -0.03
C CYS A 175 10.66 19.96 0.33
N VAL A 176 10.10 19.21 -0.63
CA VAL A 176 8.95 18.32 -0.39
C VAL A 176 9.25 17.30 0.70
N LYS A 177 10.39 16.60 0.59
CA LYS A 177 10.85 15.61 1.57
C LYS A 177 11.05 16.21 2.96
N ASN A 178 11.66 17.39 3.04
CA ASN A 178 11.87 18.09 4.30
C ASN A 178 10.54 18.53 4.94
N CYS A 179 9.57 18.98 4.13
CA CYS A 179 8.23 19.31 4.62
C CYS A 179 7.51 18.07 5.17
N ALA A 180 7.59 16.94 4.49
CA ALA A 180 7.00 15.68 4.96
C ALA A 180 7.66 15.20 6.27
N ALA A 181 8.99 15.28 6.37
CA ALA A 181 9.70 14.94 7.61
C ALA A 181 9.30 15.82 8.79
N LYS A 182 9.13 17.14 8.57
CA LYS A 182 8.64 18.07 9.60
C LYS A 182 7.21 17.80 10.03
N LYS A 183 6.34 17.33 9.12
CA LYS A 183 4.99 16.92 9.47
C LYS A 183 5.00 15.68 10.35
N LYS A 184 5.85 14.69 10.02
CA LYS A 184 6.00 13.47 10.83
C LYS A 184 6.47 13.79 12.25
N GLY A 185 7.47 14.66 12.40
CA GLY A 185 7.99 15.05 13.72
C GLY A 185 7.11 16.02 14.53
N ARG A 186 5.91 16.40 14.06
CA ARG A 186 4.94 17.22 14.81
C ARG A 186 3.78 16.40 15.37
N VAL A 187 3.66 15.12 14.99
CA VAL A 187 2.57 14.25 15.44
C VAL A 187 2.98 13.45 16.69
N ASP A 188 4.24 13.56 17.11
CA ASP A 188 4.76 12.96 18.34
C ASP A 188 4.68 13.92 19.56
N ASP A 189 3.90 15.01 19.48
CA ASP A 189 3.56 15.82 20.66
C ASP A 189 2.44 15.08 21.42
N ASP A 190 2.89 14.26 22.37
CA ASP A 190 2.15 13.61 23.46
C ASP A 190 0.62 13.48 23.28
N PRO A 191 0.09 12.29 22.95
CA PRO A 191 -1.35 12.03 22.88
C PRO A 191 -2.06 12.13 24.25
N LEU A 192 -1.38 12.56 25.32
CA LEU A 192 -1.95 12.83 26.64
C LEU A 192 -1.86 14.30 27.06
N SER A 193 -1.45 15.21 26.17
CA SER A 193 -1.37 16.65 26.46
C SER A 193 -2.71 17.29 26.91
N PHE A 194 -3.85 16.66 26.61
CA PHE A 194 -5.17 17.07 27.10
C PHE A 194 -5.44 16.70 28.58
N LEU A 195 -4.57 15.91 29.22
CA LEU A 195 -4.70 15.56 30.64
C LEU A 195 -4.04 16.58 31.58
N ASN A 196 -3.28 17.55 31.06
CA ASN A 196 -2.82 18.67 31.88
C ASN A 196 -3.95 19.69 32.07
N VAL A 197 -4.94 19.31 32.87
CA VAL A 197 -5.83 20.25 33.54
C VAL A 197 -5.05 20.82 34.72
N GLU A 198 -4.60 22.06 34.61
CA GLU A 198 -4.07 22.83 35.73
C GLU A 198 -5.13 22.84 36.84
N MET A 199 -4.88 22.09 37.92
CA MET A 199 -5.60 22.26 39.18
C MET A 199 -5.20 23.62 39.74
N ASN A 200 -6.01 24.63 39.44
CA ASN A 200 -5.90 25.93 40.04
C ASN A 200 -6.49 25.82 41.46
N ASP A 201 -5.62 25.50 42.43
CA ASP A 201 -5.99 25.51 43.84
C ASP A 201 -6.49 26.90 44.22
N GLY A 202 -7.72 26.93 44.71
CA GLY A 202 -8.48 28.14 44.94
C GLY A 202 -7.83 29.09 45.94
N GLN A 203 -7.74 30.35 45.54
CA GLN A 203 -7.65 31.48 46.46
C GLN A 203 -8.90 32.36 46.33
N LYS A 204 -9.87 32.15 47.22
CA LYS A 204 -10.32 33.15 48.20
C LYS A 204 -11.42 32.60 49.11
#